data_AF-A0A7G2S0B1-F1
#
_entry.id   AF-A0A7G2S0B1-F1
#
_cell.length_a   1.000
_cell.length_b   1.000
_cell.length_c   1.000
_cell.angle_alpha   90.00
_cell.angle_beta   90.00
_cell.angle_gamma   90.00
#
_symmetry.space_group_name_H-M   'P 1'
#
loop_
_entity.id
_entity.type
_entity.pdbx_description
1 polymer ?
#
loop_
_entity_poly.entity_id
_entity_poly.type
_entity_poly.pdbx_seq_one_letter_code
_entity_poly.pdbx_strand_id
1 'polypeptide(L)'
;MMTGSPTRKGTTPIKVWVLPDEKGDIVNKAKSAGLSASAYLRNVGMGAPVTGIADKEAVMELVKINADLGRIGGLLKMWLTNDEKLELEGHSSARLESVILAALRDTKAIQALLYQKASALKF
;
A
#
# COMPACT_ATOMS: atom_id res chain seq x y z
N MET A 1 12.76 18.51 -41.86
CA MET A 1 11.79 17.41 -41.74
C MET A 1 11.93 16.81 -40.34
N MET A 2 10.92 16.93 -39.49
CA MET A 2 10.95 16.41 -38.12
C MET A 2 10.62 14.92 -38.18
N THR A 3 11.64 14.05 -38.09
CA THR A 3 11.43 12.61 -37.95
C THR A 3 10.99 12.33 -36.52
N GLY A 4 9.76 11.83 -36.34
CA GLY A 4 9.24 11.46 -35.03
C GLY A 4 10.13 10.42 -34.35
N SER A 5 10.31 10.56 -33.03
CA SER A 5 11.16 9.66 -32.25
C SER A 5 10.81 8.17 -32.49
N PRO A 6 11.81 7.28 -32.63
CA PRO A 6 11.56 5.89 -32.97
C PRO A 6 10.69 5.21 -31.91
N THR A 7 9.57 4.62 -32.33
CA THR A 7 8.70 3.83 -31.46
C THR A 7 9.13 2.37 -31.48
N ARG A 8 9.01 1.69 -30.33
CA ARG A 8 9.43 0.29 -30.15
C ARG A 8 8.70 -0.70 -31.09
N LYS A 9 7.53 -0.32 -31.62
CA LYS A 9 6.75 -1.17 -32.54
C LYS A 9 7.43 -1.35 -33.90
N GLY A 10 8.39 -0.50 -34.26
CA GLY A 10 9.14 -0.57 -35.52
C GLY A 10 10.56 -1.14 -35.40
N THR A 11 10.96 -1.63 -34.22
CA THR A 11 12.34 -2.11 -33.96
C THR A 11 12.42 -3.64 -33.91
N THR A 12 13.63 -4.19 -34.11
CA THR A 12 13.89 -5.63 -34.06
C THR A 12 13.51 -6.24 -32.70
N PRO A 13 12.64 -7.27 -32.65
CA PRO A 13 12.25 -7.93 -31.41
C PRO A 13 13.33 -8.89 -30.90
N ILE A 14 13.36 -9.11 -29.59
CA ILE A 14 14.13 -10.20 -28.97
C ILE A 14 13.25 -11.45 -28.97
N LYS A 15 13.76 -12.55 -29.55
CA LYS A 15 13.10 -13.86 -29.50
C LYS A 15 13.67 -14.65 -28.32
N VAL A 16 12.79 -15.04 -27.39
CA VAL A 16 13.14 -15.88 -26.25
C VAL A 16 12.44 -17.23 -26.44
N TRP A 17 13.23 -18.27 -26.65
CA TRP A 17 12.71 -19.64 -26.72
C TRP A 17 12.53 -20.16 -25.31
N VAL A 18 11.34 -20.66 -25.01
CA VAL A 18 10.95 -21.13 -23.67
C VAL A 18 10.14 -22.41 -23.81
N LEU A 19 10.28 -23.28 -22.82
CA LEU A 19 9.42 -24.44 -22.63
C LEU A 19 7.99 -23.99 -22.23
N PRO A 20 6.97 -24.85 -22.40
CA PRO A 20 5.59 -24.52 -22.01
C PRO A 20 5.46 -24.10 -20.54
N ASP A 21 6.16 -24.80 -19.64
CA ASP A 21 6.12 -24.51 -18.20
C ASP A 21 6.77 -23.16 -17.89
N GLU A 22 7.95 -22.90 -18.45
CA GLU A 22 8.65 -21.62 -18.31
C GLU A 22 7.82 -20.45 -18.85
N LYS A 23 7.10 -20.67 -19.96
CA LYS A 23 6.16 -19.68 -20.50
C LYS A 23 5.03 -19.39 -19.52
N GLY A 24 4.48 -20.43 -18.89
CA GLY A 24 3.46 -20.31 -17.85
C GLY A 24 3.95 -19.46 -16.69
N ASP A 25 5.14 -19.75 -16.19
CA ASP A 25 5.76 -19.01 -15.07
C ASP A 25 6.01 -17.55 -15.41
N ILE A 26 6.53 -17.26 -16.60
CA ILE A 26 6.77 -15.89 -17.06
C ILE A 26 5.44 -15.12 -17.16
N VAL A 27 4.39 -15.75 -17.69
CA VAL A 27 3.06 -15.12 -17.80
C VAL A 27 2.47 -14.85 -16.41
N ASN A 28 2.61 -15.78 -15.47
CA ASN A 28 2.10 -15.61 -14.11
C ASN A 28 2.84 -14.48 -13.37
N LYS A 29 4.17 -14.44 -13.46
CA LYS A 29 4.99 -13.34 -12.88
C LYS A 29 4.71 -11.99 -13.55
N ALA A 30 4.47 -11.98 -14.85
CA ALA A 30 4.07 -10.77 -15.56
C ALA A 30 2.69 -10.28 -15.09
N LYS A 31 1.72 -11.19 -14.93
CA LYS A 31 0.39 -10.88 -14.39
C LYS A 31 0.45 -10.33 -12.97
N SER A 32 1.24 -10.92 -12.08
CA SER A 32 1.39 -10.41 -10.71
C SER A 32 2.02 -9.02 -10.67
N ALA A 33 2.83 -8.66 -11.67
CA ALA A 33 3.40 -7.32 -11.87
C ALA A 33 2.49 -6.36 -12.66
N GLY A 34 1.34 -6.82 -13.18
CA GLY A 34 0.45 -6.01 -14.02
C GLY A 34 1.05 -5.65 -15.38
N LEU A 35 1.96 -6.48 -15.88
CA LEU A 35 2.68 -6.29 -17.14
C LEU A 35 2.33 -7.40 -18.14
N SER A 36 2.52 -7.12 -19.43
CA SER A 36 2.60 -8.18 -20.43
C SER A 36 3.89 -8.98 -20.24
N ALA A 37 3.93 -10.24 -20.70
CA ALA A 37 5.14 -11.06 -20.61
C ALA A 37 6.38 -10.38 -21.25
N SER A 38 6.20 -9.69 -22.38
CA SER A 38 7.28 -8.95 -23.04
C SER A 38 7.73 -7.71 -22.27
N ALA A 39 6.81 -6.97 -21.65
CA ALA A 39 7.14 -5.84 -20.80
C ALA A 39 7.84 -6.29 -19.51
N TYR A 40 7.38 -7.38 -18.90
CA TYR A 40 7.99 -8.01 -17.73
C TYR A 40 9.43 -8.45 -18.03
N LEU A 41 9.65 -9.27 -19.06
CA LEU A 41 10.99 -9.75 -19.42
C LEU A 41 11.94 -8.61 -19.77
N ARG A 42 11.43 -7.57 -20.44
CA ARG A 42 12.23 -6.39 -20.75
C ARG A 42 12.64 -5.65 -19.47
N ASN A 43 11.73 -5.45 -18.53
CA ASN A 43 12.04 -4.76 -17.28
C ASN A 43 13.07 -5.55 -16.47
N VAL A 44 12.88 -6.88 -16.36
CA VAL A 44 13.85 -7.78 -15.71
C VAL A 44 15.22 -7.71 -16.40
N GLY A 45 15.27 -7.81 -17.72
CA GLY A 45 16.52 -7.75 -18.49
C GLY A 45 17.24 -6.40 -18.43
N MET A 46 16.53 -5.33 -18.09
CA MET A 46 17.09 -3.99 -17.88
C MET A 46 17.43 -3.71 -16.41
N GLY A 47 17.20 -4.67 -15.50
CA GLY A 47 17.37 -4.49 -14.05
C GLY A 47 16.38 -3.52 -13.42
N ALA A 48 15.27 -3.20 -14.10
CA ALA A 48 14.24 -2.33 -13.55
C ALA A 48 13.47 -3.08 -12.45
N PRO A 49 13.20 -2.44 -11.28
CA PRO A 49 12.45 -3.08 -10.22
C PRO A 49 11.03 -3.40 -10.72
N VAL A 50 10.70 -4.68 -10.76
CA VAL A 50 9.36 -5.14 -11.10
C VAL A 50 8.55 -5.15 -9.81
N THR A 51 7.79 -4.08 -9.59
CA THR A 51 6.86 -3.98 -8.44
C THR A 51 5.55 -4.70 -8.76
N GLY A 52 5.07 -5.49 -7.81
CA GLY A 52 3.83 -6.25 -7.94
C GLY A 52 2.60 -5.34 -7.90
N ILE A 53 1.48 -5.79 -8.47
CA ILE A 53 0.15 -5.23 -8.19
C ILE A 53 -0.17 -5.40 -6.70
N ALA A 54 0.22 -6.55 -6.13
CA ALA A 54 0.07 -6.83 -4.69
C ALA A 54 0.78 -5.78 -3.81
N ASP A 55 1.94 -5.27 -4.24
CA ASP A 55 2.66 -4.21 -3.52
C ASP A 55 1.85 -2.91 -3.49
N LYS A 56 1.14 -2.58 -4.57
CA LYS A 56 0.30 -1.37 -4.64
C LYS A 56 -0.93 -1.47 -3.75
N GLU A 57 -1.57 -2.63 -3.68
CA GLU A 57 -2.70 -2.84 -2.77
C GLU A 57 -2.27 -2.73 -1.31
N ALA A 58 -1.14 -3.36 -0.95
CA ALA A 58 -0.57 -3.24 0.39
C ALA A 58 -0.21 -1.80 0.74
N VAL A 59 0.40 -1.05 -0.18
CA VAL A 59 0.69 0.38 0.02
C VAL A 59 -0.60 1.19 0.21
N MET A 60 -1.66 0.93 -0.56
CA MET A 60 -2.95 1.62 -0.37
C MET A 60 -3.57 1.31 1.00
N GLU A 61 -3.40 0.10 1.51
CA GLU A 61 -3.88 -0.26 2.85
C GLU A 61 -3.08 0.45 3.95
N LEU A 62 -1.76 0.59 3.79
CA LEU A 62 -0.94 1.40 4.68
C LEU A 62 -1.35 2.87 4.68
N VAL A 63 -1.71 3.43 3.51
CA VAL A 63 -2.23 4.80 3.39
C VAL A 63 -3.54 4.97 4.16
N LYS A 64 -4.47 4.01 4.07
CA LYS A 64 -5.73 4.04 4.83
C LYS A 64 -5.48 4.02 6.34
N ILE A 65 -4.58 3.14 6.80
CA ILE A 65 -4.21 3.05 8.21
C ILE A 65 -3.63 4.36 8.73
N ASN A 66 -2.74 5.00 7.95
CA ASN A 66 -2.15 6.28 8.34
C ASN A 66 -3.19 7.41 8.41
N ALA A 67 -4.19 7.40 7.53
CA ALA A 67 -5.30 8.35 7.58
C ALA A 67 -6.17 8.17 8.83
N ASP A 68 -6.47 6.92 9.21
CA ASP A 68 -7.24 6.61 10.43
C ASP A 68 -6.50 7.07 11.70
N LEU A 69 -5.17 6.86 11.76
CA LEU A 69 -4.35 7.35 12.86
C LEU A 69 -4.34 8.88 12.95
N GLY A 70 -4.27 9.57 11.80
CA GLY A 70 -4.41 11.03 11.73
C GLY A 70 -5.76 11.52 12.26
N ARG A 71 -6.85 10.79 11.97
CA ARG A 71 -8.19 11.09 12.50
C ARG A 71 -8.26 10.93 14.01
N ILE A 72 -7.67 9.86 14.58
CA ILE A 72 -7.61 9.64 16.03
C ILE A 72 -6.82 10.75 16.72
N GLY A 73 -5.66 11.13 16.17
CA GLY A 73 -4.87 12.25 16.69
C GLY A 73 -5.63 13.58 16.64
N GLY A 74 -6.41 13.81 15.58
CA GLY A 74 -7.29 14.98 15.46
C GLY A 74 -8.41 15.01 16.49
N LEU A 75 -9.04 13.86 16.75
CA LEU A 75 -10.04 13.72 17.81
C LEU A 75 -9.44 13.99 19.19
N LEU A 76 -8.30 13.38 19.51
CA LEU A 76 -7.59 13.61 20.76
C LEU A 76 -7.23 15.09 20.94
N LYS A 77 -6.70 15.73 19.88
CA LYS A 77 -6.38 17.15 19.90
C LYS A 77 -7.62 18.02 20.13
N MET A 78 -8.73 17.78 19.42
CA MET A 78 -9.98 18.53 19.60
C MET A 78 -10.48 18.45 21.05
N TRP A 79 -10.34 17.28 21.68
CA TRP A 79 -10.73 17.07 23.07
C TRP A 79 -9.81 17.79 24.07
N LEU A 80 -8.50 17.81 23.82
CA LEU A 80 -7.53 18.52 24.67
C LEU A 80 -7.55 20.05 24.47
N THR A 81 -8.13 20.55 23.38
CA THR A 81 -8.16 22.00 23.07
C THR A 81 -9.51 22.64 23.40
N ASN A 82 -10.52 21.85 23.78
CA ASN A 82 -11.83 22.35 24.24
C ASN A 82 -11.82 22.56 25.76
N ASP A 83 -11.08 23.56 26.21
CA ASP A 83 -10.92 23.92 27.63
C ASP A 83 -12.26 24.28 28.31
N GLU A 84 -13.17 24.96 27.60
CA GLU A 84 -14.52 25.29 28.12
C GLU A 84 -15.30 24.02 28.55
N LYS A 85 -15.11 22.90 27.87
CA LYS A 85 -15.81 21.65 28.19
C LYS A 85 -15.16 20.91 29.37
N LEU A 86 -13.84 21.02 29.49
CA LEU A 86 -13.06 20.47 30.59
C LEU A 86 -13.33 21.20 31.91
N GLU A 87 -13.52 22.52 31.87
CA GLU A 87 -13.81 23.35 33.03
C GLU A 87 -15.30 23.35 33.44
N LEU A 88 -16.24 23.37 32.48
CA LEU A 88 -17.69 23.44 32.78
C LEU A 88 -18.28 22.13 33.33
N GLU A 89 -17.71 20.97 33.01
CA GLU A 89 -18.30 19.67 33.35
C GLU A 89 -17.64 18.94 34.54
N GLY A 90 -16.66 19.55 35.23
CA GLY A 90 -16.01 18.94 36.40
C GLY A 90 -15.55 17.51 36.13
N HIS A 91 -14.98 17.27 34.93
CA HIS A 91 -14.93 15.94 34.34
C HIS A 91 -14.24 14.90 35.25
N SER A 92 -15.07 13.95 35.70
CA SER A 92 -14.66 12.68 36.27
C SER A 92 -13.67 11.99 35.33
N SER A 93 -12.52 11.62 35.88
CA SER A 93 -11.46 10.83 35.26
C SER A 93 -11.98 9.69 34.37
N ALA A 94 -13.15 9.11 34.69
CA ALA A 94 -13.81 8.04 33.94
C ALA A 94 -14.17 8.37 32.48
N ARG A 95 -14.54 9.62 32.13
CA ARG A 95 -14.89 9.96 30.75
C ARG A 95 -13.63 10.09 29.88
N LEU A 96 -12.60 10.75 30.40
CA LEU A 96 -11.27 10.83 29.78
C LEU A 96 -10.68 9.43 29.60
N GLU A 97 -10.78 8.59 30.63
CA GLU A 97 -10.35 7.20 30.61
C GLU A 97 -11.10 6.40 29.54
N SER A 98 -12.42 6.56 29.42
CA SER A 98 -13.22 5.85 28.41
C SER A 98 -12.82 6.19 26.96
N VAL A 99 -12.46 7.46 26.70
CA VAL A 99 -12.04 7.92 25.37
C VAL A 99 -10.63 7.45 25.04
N ILE A 100 -9.71 7.52 26.02
CA ILE A 100 -8.35 6.98 25.88
C ILE A 100 -8.41 5.47 25.62
N LEU A 101 -9.24 4.74 26.37
CA LEU A 101 -9.44 3.30 26.18
C LEU A 101 -10.03 2.97 24.81
N ALA A 102 -10.98 3.76 24.31
CA ALA A 102 -11.52 3.60 22.96
C ALA A 102 -10.44 3.82 21.89
N ALA A 103 -9.66 4.91 21.99
CA ALA A 103 -8.58 5.20 21.06
C ALA A 103 -7.48 4.12 21.07
N LEU A 104 -7.09 3.63 22.25
CA LEU A 104 -6.14 2.52 22.39
C LEU A 104 -6.68 1.21 21.81
N ARG A 105 -7.99 0.95 21.93
CA ARG A 105 -8.64 -0.24 21.36
C ARG A 105 -8.62 -0.19 19.83
N ASP A 106 -8.94 0.95 19.24
CA ASP A 106 -8.90 1.15 17.78
C ASP A 106 -7.47 1.03 17.26
N THR A 107 -6.49 1.61 17.99
CA THR A 107 -5.06 1.48 17.66
C THR A 107 -4.60 0.02 17.68
N LYS A 108 -5.01 -0.78 18.69
CA LYS A 108 -4.70 -2.21 18.76
C LYS A 108 -5.36 -3.01 17.64
N ALA A 109 -6.62 -2.73 17.31
CA ALA A 109 -7.33 -3.41 16.22
C ALA A 109 -6.64 -3.15 14.87
N ILE A 110 -6.21 -1.92 14.65
CA ILE A 110 -5.48 -1.51 13.45
C ILE A 110 -4.09 -2.16 13.40
N GLN A 111 -3.35 -2.22 14.52
CA GLN A 111 -2.07 -2.93 14.57
C GLN A 111 -2.21 -4.41 14.23
N ALA A 112 -3.26 -5.09 14.72
CA ALA A 112 -3.52 -6.49 14.42
C ALA A 112 -3.76 -6.73 12.91
N LEU A 113 -4.52 -5.83 12.27
CA LEU A 113 -4.77 -5.88 10.83
C LEU A 113 -3.47 -5.65 10.02
N LEU A 114 -2.61 -4.73 10.47
CA LEU A 114 -1.33 -4.44 9.84
C LEU A 114 -0.38 -5.64 9.92
N TYR A 115 -0.25 -6.27 11.09
CA TYR A 115 0.54 -7.50 11.23
C TYR A 115 0.05 -8.63 10.33
N GLN A 116 -1.27 -8.84 10.25
CA GLN A 116 -1.86 -9.84 9.38
C GLN A 116 -1.50 -9.60 7.91
N LYS A 117 -1.65 -8.35 7.44
CA LYS A 117 -1.37 -7.98 6.05
C LYS A 117 0.11 -8.02 5.72
N ALA A 118 0.97 -7.54 6.62
CA ALA A 118 2.42 -7.61 6.47
C ALA A 118 2.93 -9.06 6.43
N SER A 119 2.36 -9.96 7.26
CA SER A 119 2.71 -11.39 7.26
C SER A 119 2.25 -12.14 6.01
N ALA A 120 1.26 -11.61 5.29
CA ALA A 120 0.76 -12.18 4.03
C ALA A 120 1.59 -11.76 2.81
N LEU A 121 2.42 -10.71 2.94
CA LEU A 121 3.37 -10.29 1.91
C LEU A 121 4.60 -11.20 1.98
N LYS A 122 4.64 -12.22 1.11
CA LYS A 122 5.87 -12.97 0.84
C LYS A 122 6.72 -12.14 -0.12
N PHE A 123 7.87 -11.68 0.36
CA PHE A 123 8.96 -11.16 -0.48
C PHE A 123 9.72 -12.30 -1.16
#